data_AF-A0A6S7J3A4-F1
#
_entry.id   AF-A0A6S7J3A4-F1
#
_cell.length_a   1.000
_cell.length_b   1.000
_cell.length_c   1.000
_cell.angle_alpha   90.00
_cell.angle_beta   90.00
_cell.angle_gamma   90.00
#
_symmetry.space_group_name_H-M   'P 1'
#
loop_
_entity.id
_entity.type
_entity.pdbx_description
1 polymer ?
#
loop_
_entity_poly.entity_id
_entity_poly.type
_entity_poly.pdbx_seq_one_letter_code
_entity_poly.pdbx_strand_id
1 'polypeptide(L)'
;MAVGTRYGGLNPMVSSNLWRKIGIPKFLYGSEIWQLKMNNYIELEKVQNIMVRIMQGLLPGTSGSAARGLFGLLSVEAEIDKRKLYFLGRLINMGAGAPCRRVFFIRLLRWKWNCGKKLTGFVPDIVEILAKYDLLQVLITYILTNDFPIKTLWKKTVNKHVREQYDRVWREKISKNNQLYLYSKVHTKNEVSHWWIIARKNPSFMK
;
A
#
# COMPACT_ATOMS: atom_id res chain seq x y z
N MET A 1 22.33 8.80 11.26
CA MET A 1 21.63 8.05 12.33
C MET A 1 21.30 6.65 11.82
N ALA A 2 22.06 5.65 12.27
CA ALA A 2 21.86 4.27 11.83
C ALA A 2 20.81 3.60 12.73
N VAL A 3 19.79 3.00 12.13
CA VAL A 3 18.66 2.39 12.81
C VAL A 3 18.72 0.90 12.46
N GLY A 4 19.36 0.06 13.26
CA GLY A 4 19.57 -1.35 12.91
C GLY A 4 20.29 -2.10 14.04
N THR A 5 20.66 -3.36 13.80
CA THR A 5 21.38 -4.26 14.73
C THR A 5 22.78 -3.74 15.05
N ARG A 6 22.86 -2.63 15.76
CA ARG A 6 24.08 -2.04 16.30
C ARG A 6 23.86 -1.75 17.76
N TYR A 7 24.94 -1.82 18.53
CA TYR A 7 24.92 -1.45 19.93
C TYR A 7 24.38 -0.01 20.11
N GLY A 8 23.34 0.15 20.93
CA GLY A 8 22.64 1.43 21.13
C GLY A 8 21.66 1.86 20.01
N GLY A 9 21.47 1.04 18.98
CA GLY A 9 20.52 1.29 17.89
C GLY A 9 19.08 0.97 18.25
N LEU A 10 18.13 1.63 17.58
CA LEU A 10 16.70 1.37 17.77
C LEU A 10 16.30 0.04 17.11
N ASN A 11 15.57 -0.80 17.85
CA ASN A 11 15.18 -2.14 17.39
C ASN A 11 14.46 -2.07 16.03
N PRO A 12 14.85 -2.88 15.03
CA PRO A 12 14.28 -2.86 13.67
C PRO A 12 12.75 -2.93 13.61
N MET A 13 12.09 -3.67 14.53
CA MET A 13 10.63 -3.73 14.58
C MET A 13 10.00 -2.44 15.12
N VAL A 14 10.65 -1.78 16.08
CA VAL A 14 10.20 -0.48 16.58
C VAL A 14 10.36 0.58 15.49
N SER A 15 11.46 0.54 14.75
CA SER A 15 11.72 1.39 13.59
C SER A 15 10.68 1.20 12.50
N SER A 16 10.38 -0.05 12.16
CA SER A 16 9.35 -0.40 11.18
C SER A 16 7.96 0.07 11.62
N ASN A 17 7.64 -0.03 12.92
CA ASN A 17 6.40 0.50 13.46
C ASN A 17 6.34 2.04 13.40
N LEU A 18 7.44 2.73 13.70
CA LEU A 18 7.55 4.18 13.58
C LEU A 18 7.37 4.62 12.12
N TRP A 19 8.04 3.92 11.20
CA TRP A 19 7.89 4.15 9.77
C TRP A 19 6.44 3.94 9.32
N ARG A 20 5.79 2.85 9.74
CA ARG A 20 4.40 2.54 9.37
C ARG A 20 3.40 3.56 9.93
N LYS A 21 3.57 3.99 11.19
CA LYS A 21 2.62 4.86 11.89
C LYS A 21 2.86 6.36 11.66
N ILE A 22 4.09 6.77 11.37
CA ILE A 22 4.47 8.19 11.26
C ILE A 22 5.09 8.48 9.90
N GLY A 23 6.10 7.70 9.50
CA GLY A 23 6.83 7.92 8.25
C GLY A 23 5.93 7.86 7.01
N ILE A 24 5.25 6.73 6.80
CA ILE A 24 4.37 6.46 5.67
C ILE A 24 3.19 7.44 5.59
N PRO A 25 2.47 7.80 6.69
CA PRO A 25 1.45 8.83 6.64
C PRO A 25 1.98 10.21 6.22
N LYS A 26 3.13 10.65 6.74
CA LYS A 26 3.74 11.94 6.36
C LYS A 26 4.27 11.93 4.93
N PHE A 27 4.93 10.84 4.55
CA PHE A 27 5.53 10.65 3.23
C PHE A 27 4.48 10.64 2.11
N LEU A 28 3.31 10.05 2.36
CA LEU A 28 2.24 9.88 1.38
C LEU A 28 1.05 10.84 1.63
N TYR A 29 1.31 11.97 2.27
CA TYR A 29 0.27 12.97 2.53
C TYR A 29 -0.30 13.52 1.21
N GLY A 30 -1.63 13.52 1.07
CA GLY A 30 -2.31 13.99 -0.14
C GLY A 30 -2.23 13.04 -1.34
N SER A 31 -1.67 11.84 -1.17
CA SER A 31 -1.54 10.86 -2.25
C SER A 31 -2.88 10.32 -2.77
N GLU A 32 -3.97 10.53 -2.04
CA GLU A 32 -5.33 10.19 -2.49
C GLU A 32 -5.78 10.91 -3.77
N ILE A 33 -5.15 12.04 -4.12
CA ILE A 33 -5.51 12.84 -5.31
C ILE A 33 -4.43 12.86 -6.38
N TRP A 34 -3.25 12.28 -6.11
CA TRP A 34 -2.13 12.32 -7.06
C TRP A 34 -2.41 11.49 -8.31
N GLN A 35 -2.07 12.06 -9.46
CA GLN A 35 -2.07 11.39 -10.77
C GLN A 35 -0.62 11.13 -11.17
N LEU A 36 -0.02 10.10 -10.58
CA LEU A 36 1.40 9.79 -10.75
C LEU A 36 1.66 8.97 -12.02
N LYS A 37 2.78 9.25 -12.68
CA LYS A 37 3.35 8.39 -13.74
C LYS A 37 4.19 7.27 -13.11
N MET A 38 4.47 6.22 -13.89
CA MET A 38 5.28 5.07 -13.42
C MET A 38 6.65 5.47 -12.86
N ASN A 39 7.34 6.44 -13.46
CA ASN A 39 8.63 6.93 -12.95
C ASN A 39 8.53 7.46 -11.52
N ASN A 40 7.44 8.16 -11.19
CA ASN A 40 7.24 8.72 -9.85
C ASN A 40 7.06 7.60 -8.82
N TYR A 41 6.34 6.52 -9.16
CA TYR A 41 6.22 5.36 -8.29
C TYR A 41 7.58 4.71 -8.04
N ILE A 42 8.41 4.57 -9.07
CA ILE A 42 9.77 4.01 -8.94
C ILE A 42 10.62 4.84 -7.98
N GLU A 43 10.61 6.17 -8.12
CA GLU A 43 11.37 7.06 -7.21
C GLU A 43 10.87 6.99 -5.77
N LEU A 44 9.56 7.03 -5.55
CA LEU A 44 9.00 6.89 -4.20
C LEU A 44 9.32 5.52 -3.58
N GLU A 45 9.27 4.46 -4.38
CA GLU A 45 9.60 3.11 -3.95
C GLU A 45 11.09 2.98 -3.58
N LYS A 46 11.98 3.67 -4.31
CA LYS A 46 13.42 3.74 -3.97
C LYS A 46 13.62 4.35 -2.58
N VAL A 47 12.93 5.45 -2.26
CA VAL A 47 13.01 6.09 -0.93
C VAL A 47 12.57 5.12 0.17
N GLN A 48 11.42 4.45 0.00
CA GLN A 48 10.97 3.45 0.97
C GLN A 48 11.99 2.30 1.12
N ASN A 49 12.57 1.82 0.02
CA ASN A 49 13.57 0.75 0.06
C ASN A 49 14.84 1.15 0.79
N ILE A 50 15.32 2.37 0.60
CA ILE A 50 16.46 2.91 1.34
C ILE A 50 16.15 2.89 2.83
N MET A 51 15.00 3.43 3.24
CA MET A 51 14.59 3.47 4.65
C MET A 51 14.47 2.07 5.25
N VAL A 52 13.85 1.13 4.53
CA VAL A 52 13.66 -0.24 4.99
C VAL A 52 14.97 -1.01 5.13
N ARG A 53 15.94 -0.77 4.24
CA ARG A 53 17.29 -1.35 4.36
C ARG A 53 18.05 -0.75 5.53
N ILE A 54 18.01 0.58 5.67
CA ILE A 54 18.63 1.27 6.81
C ILE A 54 18.11 0.68 8.11
N MET A 55 16.77 0.59 8.28
CA MET A 55 16.09 0.05 9.47
C MET A 55 16.52 -1.37 9.88
N GLN A 56 17.02 -2.15 8.92
CA GLN A 56 17.45 -3.53 9.13
C GLN A 56 18.97 -3.70 9.14
N GLY A 57 19.73 -2.65 8.82
CA GLY A 57 21.17 -2.75 8.59
C GLY A 57 21.54 -3.55 7.32
N LEU A 58 20.65 -3.62 6.32
CA LEU A 58 20.89 -4.38 5.08
C LEU A 58 21.76 -3.60 4.10
N LEU A 59 22.52 -4.33 3.27
CA LEU A 59 23.34 -3.75 2.22
C LEU A 59 22.49 -3.03 1.16
N PRO A 60 23.00 -1.94 0.53
CA PRO A 60 22.27 -1.19 -0.48
C PRO A 60 21.79 -2.03 -1.68
N GLY A 61 22.54 -3.07 -2.05
CA GLY A 61 22.22 -4.00 -3.14
C GLY A 61 21.11 -5.01 -2.81
N THR A 62 20.66 -5.09 -1.56
CA THR A 62 19.64 -6.07 -1.15
C THR A 62 18.30 -5.79 -1.86
N SER A 63 17.63 -6.82 -2.36
CA SER A 63 16.32 -6.68 -3.01
C SER A 63 15.32 -5.92 -2.12
N GLY A 64 14.75 -4.84 -2.64
CA GLY A 64 13.75 -4.04 -1.90
C GLY A 64 12.48 -4.83 -1.58
N SER A 65 12.07 -5.75 -2.46
CA SER A 65 10.92 -6.63 -2.22
C SER A 65 11.17 -7.58 -1.05
N ALA A 66 12.37 -8.16 -0.95
CA ALA A 66 12.75 -9.02 0.16
C ALA A 66 12.87 -8.21 1.47
N ALA A 67 13.52 -7.05 1.40
CA ALA A 67 13.70 -6.17 2.57
C ALA A 67 12.36 -5.71 3.15
N ARG A 68 11.38 -5.32 2.31
CA ARG A 68 10.00 -5.00 2.77
C ARG A 68 9.27 -6.24 3.30
N GLY A 69 9.49 -7.36 2.62
CA GLY A 69 8.99 -8.69 2.96
C GLY A 69 9.20 -9.04 4.43
N LEU A 70 10.43 -8.83 4.91
CA LEU A 70 10.85 -9.11 6.29
C LEU A 70 10.11 -8.31 7.37
N PHE A 71 9.40 -7.22 6.99
CA PHE A 71 8.57 -6.44 7.90
C PHE A 71 7.07 -6.54 7.61
N GLY A 72 6.68 -7.31 6.59
CA GLY A 72 5.31 -7.35 6.11
C GLY A 72 4.80 -6.03 5.52
N LEU A 73 5.68 -5.19 4.99
CA LEU A 73 5.30 -3.89 4.43
C LEU A 73 4.75 -4.03 3.00
N LEU A 74 3.78 -3.18 2.67
CA LEU A 74 3.29 -3.02 1.30
C LEU A 74 4.27 -2.17 0.47
N SER A 75 4.13 -2.20 -0.86
CA SER A 75 4.78 -1.19 -1.72
C SER A 75 4.15 0.19 -1.48
N VAL A 76 4.87 1.24 -1.88
CA VAL A 76 4.33 2.60 -1.88
C VAL A 76 3.09 2.68 -2.75
N GLU A 77 3.11 2.05 -3.93
CA GLU A 77 1.96 2.00 -4.84
C GLU A 77 0.71 1.42 -4.15
N ALA A 78 0.84 0.26 -3.48
CA ALA A 78 -0.29 -0.35 -2.77
C ALA A 78 -0.78 0.50 -1.58
N GLU A 79 0.13 1.22 -0.92
CA GLU A 79 -0.22 2.19 0.13
C GLU A 79 -0.97 3.41 -0.42
N ILE A 80 -0.60 3.91 -1.60
CA ILE A 80 -1.31 4.99 -2.30
C ILE A 80 -2.69 4.52 -2.73
N ASP A 81 -2.79 3.33 -3.34
CA ASP A 81 -4.06 2.74 -3.77
C ASP A 81 -5.04 2.59 -2.60
N LYS A 82 -4.57 2.12 -1.44
CA LYS A 82 -5.39 2.07 -0.21
C LYS A 82 -5.92 3.43 0.19
N ARG A 83 -5.10 4.48 0.12
CA ARG A 83 -5.53 5.85 0.47
C ARG A 83 -6.56 6.38 -0.51
N LYS A 84 -6.38 6.13 -1.81
CA LYS A 84 -7.37 6.47 -2.85
C LYS A 84 -8.70 5.76 -2.61
N LEU A 85 -8.66 4.46 -2.32
CA LEU A 85 -9.86 3.68 -1.97
C LEU A 85 -10.53 4.17 -0.68
N TYR A 86 -9.76 4.50 0.37
CA TYR A 86 -10.33 5.11 1.58
C TYR A 86 -10.95 6.48 1.31
N PHE A 87 -10.33 7.28 0.45
CA PHE A 87 -10.88 8.56 0.04
C PHE A 87 -12.18 8.40 -0.74
N LEU A 88 -12.29 7.43 -1.66
CA LEU A 88 -13.54 7.06 -2.32
C LEU A 88 -14.64 6.75 -1.30
N GLY A 89 -14.35 5.86 -0.34
CA GLY A 89 -15.33 5.48 0.67
C GLY A 89 -15.72 6.65 1.58
N ARG A 90 -14.80 7.58 1.86
CA ARG A 90 -15.14 8.84 2.55
C ARG A 90 -16.07 9.70 1.69
N LEU A 91 -15.75 9.90 0.41
CA LEU A 91 -16.53 10.73 -0.51
C LEU A 91 -17.96 10.24 -0.70
N ILE A 92 -18.16 8.93 -0.87
CA ILE A 92 -19.49 8.35 -1.08
C ILE A 92 -20.34 8.44 0.20
N ASN A 93 -19.73 8.17 1.36
CA ASN A 93 -20.41 8.20 2.66
C ASN A 93 -20.61 9.63 3.22
N MET A 94 -20.21 10.69 2.51
CA MET A 94 -20.54 12.07 2.90
C MET A 94 -22.04 12.34 2.76
N GLY A 95 -22.58 13.28 3.54
CA GLY A 95 -23.96 13.73 3.40
C GLY A 95 -24.26 14.23 1.98
N ALA A 96 -25.51 14.05 1.51
CA ALA A 96 -25.91 14.37 0.14
C ALA A 96 -25.70 15.85 -0.24
N GLY A 97 -25.73 16.75 0.74
CA GLY A 97 -25.45 18.18 0.54
C GLY A 97 -23.97 18.55 0.38
N ALA A 98 -23.04 17.61 0.56
CA ALA A 98 -21.60 17.90 0.48
C ALA A 98 -21.19 18.21 -0.97
N PRO A 99 -20.58 19.38 -1.26
CA PRO A 99 -20.16 19.75 -2.61
C PRO A 99 -19.20 18.73 -3.24
N CYS A 100 -18.28 18.18 -2.45
CA CYS A 100 -17.33 17.17 -2.91
C CYS A 100 -18.03 15.89 -3.42
N ARG A 101 -19.08 15.43 -2.73
CA ARG A 101 -19.86 14.26 -3.15
C ARG A 101 -20.63 14.56 -4.44
N ARG A 102 -21.23 15.75 -4.54
CA ARG A 102 -21.96 16.18 -5.76
C ARG A 102 -21.04 16.26 -6.97
N VAL A 103 -19.86 16.86 -6.82
CA VAL A 103 -18.84 16.93 -7.88
C VAL A 103 -18.38 15.54 -8.29
N PHE A 104 -18.11 14.65 -7.32
CA PHE A 104 -17.75 13.27 -7.59
C PHE A 104 -18.84 12.55 -8.39
N PHE A 105 -20.10 12.65 -7.96
CA PHE A 105 -21.22 12.00 -8.63
C PHE A 105 -21.40 12.50 -10.06
N ILE A 106 -21.34 13.81 -10.31
CA ILE A 106 -21.39 14.38 -11.66
C ILE A 106 -20.27 13.81 -12.54
N ARG A 107 -19.04 13.73 -12.02
CA ARG A 107 -17.90 13.17 -12.79
C ARG A 107 -18.05 11.67 -13.02
N LEU A 108 -18.60 10.93 -12.06
CA LEU A 108 -18.88 9.50 -12.18
C LEU A 108 -19.93 9.22 -13.27
N LEU A 109 -21.03 9.96 -13.29
CA LEU A 109 -22.05 9.83 -14.33
C LEU A 109 -21.47 10.21 -15.71
N ARG A 110 -20.73 11.33 -15.82
CA ARG A 110 -20.06 11.71 -17.08
C ARG A 110 -19.12 10.62 -17.59
N TRP A 111 -18.43 9.92 -16.69
CA TRP A 111 -17.60 8.78 -17.03
C TRP A 111 -18.41 7.59 -17.53
N LYS A 112 -19.49 7.24 -16.83
CA LYS A 112 -20.37 6.11 -17.21
C LYS A 112 -20.99 6.29 -18.60
N TRP A 113 -21.48 7.49 -18.91
CA TRP A 113 -22.09 7.81 -20.21
C TRP A 113 -21.10 8.22 -21.30
N ASN A 114 -19.79 8.15 -21.00
CA ASN A 114 -18.65 8.27 -21.91
C ASN A 114 -18.90 9.19 -23.12
N CYS A 115 -19.04 10.51 -22.87
CA CYS A 115 -19.36 11.52 -23.88
C CYS A 115 -18.20 11.81 -24.87
N GLY A 116 -17.55 10.78 -25.40
CA GLY A 116 -16.58 10.85 -26.51
C GLY A 116 -15.19 11.40 -26.18
N LYS A 117 -14.86 11.68 -24.92
CA LYS A 117 -13.54 12.20 -24.51
C LYS A 117 -12.87 11.28 -23.49
N LYS A 118 -11.56 11.03 -23.65
CA LYS A 118 -10.73 10.41 -22.60
C LYS A 118 -10.81 11.27 -21.35
N LEU A 119 -11.52 10.77 -20.34
CA LEU A 119 -11.60 11.43 -19.05
C LEU A 119 -10.30 11.18 -18.29
N THR A 120 -9.79 12.22 -17.65
CA THR A 120 -8.62 12.16 -16.78
C THR A 120 -9.00 12.57 -15.36
N GLY A 121 -8.18 12.15 -14.39
CA GLY A 121 -8.34 12.48 -12.98
C GLY A 121 -8.91 11.32 -12.15
N PHE A 122 -9.48 11.67 -11.00
CA PHE A 122 -9.78 10.72 -9.94
C PHE A 122 -10.74 9.58 -10.32
N VAL A 123 -11.76 9.82 -11.15
CA VAL A 123 -12.78 8.80 -11.48
C VAL A 123 -12.21 7.65 -12.34
N PRO A 124 -11.57 7.91 -13.50
CA PRO A 124 -10.89 6.85 -14.25
C PRO A 124 -9.86 6.08 -13.40
N ASP A 125 -9.03 6.82 -12.66
CA ASP A 125 -7.98 6.27 -11.79
C ASP A 125 -8.55 5.36 -10.69
N ILE A 126 -9.63 5.77 -10.01
CA ILE A 126 -10.25 4.92 -9.00
C ILE A 126 -10.95 3.69 -9.60
N VAL A 127 -11.50 3.78 -10.80
CA VAL A 127 -12.09 2.62 -11.49
C VAL A 127 -11.02 1.59 -11.82
N GLU A 128 -9.86 2.03 -12.34
CA GLU A 128 -8.71 1.16 -12.60
C GLU A 128 -8.20 0.50 -11.31
N ILE A 129 -8.09 1.26 -10.22
CA ILE A 129 -7.69 0.73 -8.91
C ILE A 129 -8.73 -0.28 -8.39
N LEU A 130 -10.02 0.02 -8.48
CA LEU A 130 -11.07 -0.92 -8.07
C LEU A 130 -11.00 -2.22 -8.87
N ALA A 131 -10.78 -2.15 -10.18
CA ALA A 131 -10.58 -3.33 -11.02
C ALA A 131 -9.33 -4.13 -10.61
N LYS A 132 -8.21 -3.45 -10.35
CA LYS A 132 -6.94 -4.05 -9.90
C LYS A 132 -7.08 -4.89 -8.64
N TYR A 133 -7.99 -4.52 -7.73
CA TYR A 133 -8.21 -5.20 -6.45
C TYR A 133 -9.51 -6.02 -6.38
N ASP A 134 -10.17 -6.24 -7.52
CA ASP A 134 -11.43 -6.99 -7.60
C ASP A 134 -12.55 -6.39 -6.72
N LEU A 135 -12.66 -5.06 -6.75
CA LEU A 135 -13.63 -4.26 -6.01
C LEU A 135 -14.58 -3.48 -6.92
N LEU A 136 -14.47 -3.64 -8.24
CA LEU A 136 -15.28 -2.90 -9.21
C LEU A 136 -16.78 -3.10 -9.02
N GLN A 137 -17.19 -4.32 -8.63
CA GLN A 137 -18.59 -4.65 -8.38
C GLN A 137 -19.21 -3.77 -7.29
N VAL A 138 -18.45 -3.35 -6.28
CA VAL A 138 -18.94 -2.46 -5.22
C VAL A 138 -19.38 -1.11 -5.79
N LEU A 139 -18.62 -0.57 -6.74
CA LEU A 139 -18.97 0.68 -7.40
C LEU A 139 -20.18 0.52 -8.32
N ILE A 140 -20.30 -0.62 -9.02
CA ILE A 140 -21.45 -0.93 -9.87
C ILE A 140 -22.72 -1.00 -9.02
N THR A 141 -22.70 -1.73 -7.90
CA THR A 141 -23.83 -1.82 -6.96
C THR A 141 -24.24 -0.44 -6.47
N TYR A 142 -23.27 0.41 -6.08
CA TYR A 142 -23.56 1.78 -5.67
C TYR A 142 -24.22 2.61 -6.77
N ILE A 143 -23.78 2.50 -8.01
CA ILE A 143 -24.39 3.23 -9.13
C ILE A 143 -25.83 2.79 -9.37
N LEU A 144 -26.14 1.50 -9.20
CA LEU A 144 -27.47 0.93 -9.49
C LEU A 144 -28.46 1.09 -8.35
N THR A 145 -28.00 0.93 -7.11
CA THR A 145 -28.86 0.82 -5.92
C THR A 145 -28.66 1.95 -4.91
N ASN A 146 -27.65 2.81 -5.13
CA ASN A 146 -27.18 3.80 -4.15
C ASN A 146 -26.71 3.19 -2.82
N ASP A 147 -26.48 1.86 -2.78
CA ASP A 147 -25.93 1.16 -1.62
C ASP A 147 -24.40 1.08 -1.71
N PHE A 148 -23.72 1.43 -0.62
CA PHE A 148 -22.27 1.37 -0.51
C PHE A 148 -21.89 0.92 0.91
N PRO A 149 -20.83 0.10 1.06
CA PRO A 149 -20.41 -0.35 2.38
C PRO A 149 -20.13 0.82 3.34
N ILE A 150 -20.67 0.70 4.56
CA ILE A 150 -20.37 1.66 5.63
C ILE A 150 -18.86 1.76 5.87
N LYS A 151 -18.40 2.92 6.37
CA LYS A 151 -16.98 3.28 6.51
C LYS A 151 -16.09 2.20 7.13
N THR A 152 -16.55 1.53 8.19
CA THR A 152 -15.79 0.48 8.89
C THR A 152 -15.65 -0.78 8.03
N LEU A 153 -16.76 -1.23 7.42
CA LEU A 153 -16.79 -2.37 6.52
C LEU A 153 -15.92 -2.11 5.29
N TRP A 154 -16.07 -0.94 4.66
CA TRP A 154 -15.24 -0.54 3.52
C TRP A 154 -13.75 -0.58 3.83
N LYS A 155 -13.34 -0.02 4.98
CA LYS A 155 -11.93 -0.05 5.41
C LYS A 155 -11.42 -1.49 5.57
N LYS A 156 -12.25 -2.40 6.09
CA LYS A 156 -11.90 -3.82 6.27
C LYS A 156 -11.76 -4.53 4.92
N THR A 157 -12.72 -4.32 4.02
CA THR A 157 -12.73 -4.87 2.65
C THR A 157 -11.50 -4.41 1.86
N VAL A 158 -11.21 -3.10 1.84
CA VAL A 158 -10.03 -2.55 1.15
C VAL A 158 -8.73 -3.14 1.72
N ASN A 159 -8.60 -3.23 3.04
CA ASN A 159 -7.40 -3.82 3.65
C ASN A 159 -7.20 -5.27 3.23
N LYS A 160 -8.27 -6.07 3.21
CA LYS A 160 -8.23 -7.47 2.81
C LYS A 160 -7.80 -7.62 1.35
N HIS A 161 -8.54 -7.01 0.43
CA HIS A 161 -8.31 -7.18 -1.01
C HIS A 161 -6.95 -6.62 -1.45
N VAL A 162 -6.54 -5.45 -0.96
CA VAL A 162 -5.22 -4.91 -1.28
C VAL A 162 -4.11 -5.82 -0.74
N ARG A 163 -4.29 -6.36 0.46
CA ARG A 163 -3.29 -7.23 1.06
C ARG A 163 -3.15 -8.56 0.31
N GLU A 164 -4.26 -9.21 0.00
CA GLU A 164 -4.28 -10.49 -0.72
C GLU A 164 -3.67 -10.34 -2.12
N GLN A 165 -4.04 -9.29 -2.86
CA GLN A 165 -3.47 -8.99 -4.17
C GLN A 165 -1.97 -8.72 -4.08
N TYR A 166 -1.54 -7.89 -3.12
CA TYR A 166 -0.13 -7.57 -2.93
C TYR A 166 0.69 -8.82 -2.58
N ASP A 167 0.22 -9.64 -1.65
CA ASP A 167 0.93 -10.84 -1.21
C ASP A 167 1.02 -11.89 -2.33
N ARG A 168 0.06 -11.93 -3.26
CA ARG A 168 0.15 -12.74 -4.48
C ARG A 168 1.27 -12.23 -5.41
N VAL A 169 1.22 -10.96 -5.78
CA VAL A 169 2.23 -10.33 -6.67
C VAL A 169 3.64 -10.40 -6.07
N TRP A 170 3.76 -10.18 -4.76
CA TRP A 170 5.03 -10.26 -4.05
C TRP A 170 5.62 -11.68 -4.10
N ARG A 171 4.79 -12.72 -3.86
CA ARG A 171 5.23 -14.13 -3.95
C ARG A 171 5.73 -14.47 -5.34
N GLU A 172 4.96 -14.12 -6.38
CA GLU A 172 5.37 -14.35 -7.78
C GLU A 172 6.67 -13.64 -8.13
N LYS A 173 6.85 -12.40 -7.66
CA LYS A 173 8.06 -11.61 -7.91
C LYS A 173 9.29 -12.23 -7.25
N ILE A 174 9.13 -12.80 -6.06
CA ILE A 174 10.24 -13.42 -5.32
C ILE A 174 10.56 -14.81 -5.87
N SER A 175 9.55 -15.61 -6.23
CA SER A 175 9.76 -16.96 -6.78
C SER A 175 10.41 -16.93 -8.16
N LYS A 176 10.16 -15.89 -8.97
CA LYS A 176 10.77 -15.71 -10.30
C LYS A 176 12.22 -15.21 -10.24
N ASN A 177 12.69 -14.74 -9.08
CA ASN A 177 14.04 -14.20 -8.95
C ASN A 177 15.00 -15.28 -8.41
N ASN A 178 15.87 -15.81 -9.28
CA ASN A 178 16.83 -16.84 -8.94
C ASN A 178 17.75 -16.45 -7.76
N GLN A 179 18.12 -15.17 -7.64
CA GLN A 179 18.94 -14.68 -6.52
C GLN A 179 18.22 -14.74 -5.16
N LEU A 180 16.89 -14.86 -5.18
CA LEU A 180 16.04 -14.95 -3.98
C LEU A 180 15.49 -16.36 -3.78
N TYR A 181 16.04 -17.38 -4.43
CA TYR A 181 15.55 -18.75 -4.32
C TYR A 181 15.46 -19.23 -2.86
N LEU A 182 16.55 -19.14 -2.10
CA LEU A 182 16.56 -19.55 -0.68
C LEU A 182 15.60 -18.70 0.16
N TYR A 183 15.57 -17.39 -0.09
CA TYR A 183 14.64 -16.49 0.56
C TYR A 183 13.18 -16.91 0.32
N SER A 184 12.83 -17.28 -0.92
CA SER A 184 11.48 -17.68 -1.31
C SER A 184 11.01 -18.97 -0.63
N LYS A 185 11.96 -19.86 -0.27
CA LYS A 185 11.68 -21.12 0.44
C LYS A 185 11.44 -20.89 1.92
N VAL A 186 12.18 -19.98 2.54
CA VAL A 186 12.04 -19.65 3.97
C VAL A 186 10.87 -18.69 4.22
N HIS A 187 10.72 -17.67 3.38
CA HIS A 187 9.71 -16.62 3.54
C HIS A 187 8.55 -16.83 2.56
N THR A 188 7.58 -17.64 2.98
CA THR A 188 6.37 -17.93 2.21
C THR A 188 5.29 -16.86 2.33
N LYS A 189 5.38 -16.01 3.36
CA LYS A 189 4.45 -14.90 3.64
C LYS A 189 5.22 -13.60 3.76
N ASN A 190 4.58 -12.52 3.30
CA ASN A 190 5.06 -11.16 3.50
C ASN A 190 4.69 -10.70 4.92
N GLU A 191 5.31 -11.24 5.95
CA GLU A 191 5.03 -10.88 7.34
C GLU A 191 6.32 -10.56 8.09
N VAL A 192 6.18 -10.04 9.32
CA VAL A 192 7.35 -9.76 10.13
C VAL A 192 8.13 -11.06 10.33
N SER A 193 9.39 -11.06 9.89
CA SER A 193 10.26 -12.23 9.97
C SER A 193 10.43 -12.70 11.41
N HIS A 194 10.38 -14.01 11.61
CA HIS A 194 10.67 -14.66 12.89
C HIS A 194 12.04 -14.25 13.46
N TRP A 195 13.00 -13.95 12.58
CA TRP A 195 14.31 -13.43 12.98
C TRP A 195 14.20 -12.16 13.82
N TRP A 196 13.37 -11.20 13.39
CA TRP A 196 13.16 -9.94 14.12
C TRP A 196 12.37 -10.12 15.42
N ILE A 197 11.56 -11.18 15.51
CA ILE A 197 10.85 -11.54 16.74
C ILE A 197 11.85 -12.09 17.78
N ILE A 198 12.72 -13.01 17.37
CA ILE A 198 13.76 -13.60 18.22
C ILE A 198 14.76 -12.52 18.68
N ALA A 199 15.20 -11.68 17.74
CA ALA A 199 16.04 -10.52 17.98
C ALA A 199 15.56 -9.61 19.11
N ARG A 200 14.24 -9.36 19.15
CA ARG A 200 13.65 -8.50 20.18
C ARG A 200 13.60 -9.20 21.54
N LYS A 201 13.39 -10.51 21.56
CA LYS A 201 13.36 -11.29 22.81
C LYS A 201 14.76 -11.45 23.40
N ASN A 202 15.78 -11.56 22.54
CA ASN A 202 17.15 -11.82 22.95
C ASN A 202 18.13 -10.82 22.28
N PRO A 203 18.22 -9.57 22.80
CA PRO A 203 19.08 -8.54 22.21
C PRO A 203 20.58 -8.88 22.24
N SER A 204 21.01 -9.78 23.12
CA SER A 204 22.39 -10.22 23.27
C SER A 204 22.95 -10.96 22.05
N PHE A 205 22.11 -11.58 21.23
CA PHE A 205 22.53 -12.30 20.01
C PHE A 205 22.79 -11.37 18.81
N MET A 206 22.51 -10.07 18.94
CA MET A 206 22.75 -9.06 17.88
C MET A 206 24.01 -8.22 18.12
N LYS A 207 24.92 -8.71 18.98
CA LYS A 207 26.22 -8.10 19.23
C LYS A 207 27.18 -8.33 18.07
#